data_AF-A0A6J6T112-F1
#
_entry.id   AF-A0A6J6T112-F1
#
_cell.length_a   1.000
_cell.length_b   1.000
_cell.length_c   1.000
_cell.angle_alpha   90.00
_cell.angle_beta   90.00
_cell.angle_gamma   90.00
#
_symmetry.space_group_name_H-M   'P 1'
#
loop_
_entity.id
_entity.type
_entity.pdbx_description
1 polymer ?
#
loop_
_entity_poly.entity_id
_entity_poly.type
_entity_poly.pdbx_seq_one_letter_code
_entity_poly.pdbx_strand_id
1 'polypeptide(L)'
;MGVVCAERAGKRAKGIAVEAEPQRASWARQHSADNGVDSLVTVIEAACWHTETTLSFPVLDAIDMGGAVLAGEASSDGSPSMDYRGAFLEHRDVPTVTLDALLAGDEPTDLVHIDLQGMELEVILPALELIEQKVRFLAVGTHNRYIEGMLQQTLLRREWALLLESPSTAIFDGVRPSLTGFTVQDGNQLWANSRFRDAHPMLIRQR
;
A
#
# COMPACT_ATOMS: atom_id res chain seq x y z
N MET A 1 -1.60 -12.77 4.08
CA MET A 1 -0.52 -13.58 4.68
C MET A 1 -0.31 -13.34 6.19
N GLY A 2 -0.27 -12.09 6.69
CA GLY A 2 -0.01 -11.80 8.11
C GLY A 2 -0.96 -12.47 9.12
N VAL A 3 -2.27 -12.42 8.87
CA VAL A 3 -3.30 -13.04 9.75
C VAL A 3 -3.10 -14.55 9.87
N VAL A 4 -2.84 -15.24 8.75
CA VAL A 4 -2.59 -16.70 8.75
C VAL A 4 -1.37 -17.05 9.59
N CYS A 5 -0.28 -16.28 9.48
CA CYS A 5 0.92 -16.50 10.28
C CYS A 5 0.68 -16.27 11.77
N ALA A 6 -0.12 -15.26 12.13
CA ALA A 6 -0.47 -14.96 13.51
C ALA A 6 -1.35 -16.06 14.13
N GLU A 7 -2.37 -16.54 13.42
CA GLU A 7 -3.23 -17.64 13.86
C GLU A 7 -2.43 -18.94 14.07
N ARG A 8 -1.54 -19.29 13.12
CA ARG A 8 -0.66 -20.46 13.26
C ARG A 8 0.31 -20.34 14.44
N ALA A 9 0.64 -19.12 14.86
CA ALA A 9 1.45 -18.85 16.04
C ALA A 9 0.62 -18.76 17.34
N GLY A 10 -0.69 -19.04 17.29
CA GLY A 10 -1.58 -18.98 18.46
C GLY A 10 -1.86 -17.55 18.96
N LYS A 11 -1.66 -16.54 18.11
CA LYS A 11 -1.93 -15.13 18.45
C LYS A 11 -3.33 -14.74 18.01
N ARG A 12 -3.95 -13.79 18.71
CA ARG A 12 -5.18 -13.14 18.24
C ARG A 12 -4.86 -12.27 17.02
N ALA A 13 -5.57 -12.48 15.90
CA ALA A 13 -5.42 -11.64 14.72
C ALA A 13 -6.75 -11.11 14.19
N LYS A 14 -6.66 -9.92 13.58
CA LYS A 14 -7.70 -9.33 12.74
C LYS A 14 -7.00 -8.65 11.57
N GLY A 15 -7.58 -8.73 10.38
CA GLY A 15 -7.04 -8.11 9.18
C GLY A 15 -8.09 -7.28 8.45
N ILE A 16 -7.65 -6.20 7.83
CA ILE A 16 -8.41 -5.46 6.82
C ILE A 16 -7.59 -5.49 5.54
N ALA A 17 -8.19 -5.97 4.45
CA ALA A 17 -7.63 -5.87 3.12
C ALA A 17 -8.43 -4.82 2.34
N VAL A 18 -7.73 -3.93 1.65
CA VAL A 18 -8.32 -2.87 0.83
C VAL A 18 -7.85 -3.08 -0.59
N GLU A 19 -8.78 -3.22 -1.52
CA GLU A 19 -8.50 -3.54 -2.92
C GLU A 19 -9.51 -2.80 -3.81
N ALA A 20 -9.01 -2.05 -4.79
CA ALA A 20 -9.85 -1.21 -5.64
C ALA A 20 -10.52 -2.00 -6.78
N GLU A 21 -9.90 -3.10 -7.22
CA GLU A 21 -10.40 -3.88 -8.34
C GLU A 21 -11.31 -5.04 -7.87
N PRO A 22 -12.56 -5.14 -8.38
CA PRO A 22 -13.53 -6.14 -7.90
C PRO A 22 -13.08 -7.60 -8.03
N GLN A 23 -12.41 -7.98 -9.12
CA GLN A 23 -11.93 -9.36 -9.28
C GLN A 23 -10.83 -9.68 -8.25
N ARG A 24 -9.87 -8.78 -8.01
CA ARG A 24 -8.85 -8.92 -6.95
C ARG A 24 -9.45 -8.93 -5.57
N ALA A 25 -10.46 -8.10 -5.30
CA ALA A 25 -11.18 -8.13 -4.04
C ALA A 25 -11.88 -9.49 -3.83
N SER A 26 -12.45 -10.07 -4.89
CA SER A 26 -13.01 -11.43 -4.86
C SER A 26 -11.94 -12.49 -4.58
N TRP A 27 -10.74 -12.36 -5.16
CA TRP A 27 -9.62 -13.26 -4.90
C TRP A 27 -9.10 -13.14 -3.47
N ALA A 28 -9.05 -11.93 -2.91
CA ALA A 28 -8.68 -11.73 -1.52
C ALA A 28 -9.66 -12.42 -0.55
N ARG A 29 -10.96 -12.35 -0.85
CA ARG A 29 -12.01 -13.07 -0.09
C ARG A 29 -11.90 -14.59 -0.24
N GLN A 30 -11.66 -15.08 -1.46
CA GLN A 30 -11.44 -16.51 -1.68
C GLN A 30 -10.18 -17.00 -0.97
N HIS A 31 -9.09 -16.23 -1.05
CA HIS A 31 -7.83 -16.56 -0.38
C HIS A 31 -7.96 -16.62 1.14
N SER A 32 -8.76 -15.73 1.76
CA SER A 32 -9.02 -15.81 3.20
C SER A 32 -9.83 -17.05 3.55
N ALA A 33 -10.83 -17.42 2.75
CA ALA A 33 -11.62 -18.65 2.93
C ALA A 33 -10.77 -19.92 2.76
N ASP A 34 -9.93 -19.99 1.72
CA ASP A 34 -9.02 -21.12 1.46
C ASP A 34 -8.02 -21.35 2.61
N ASN A 35 -7.72 -20.29 3.37
CA ASN A 35 -6.84 -20.35 4.53
C ASN A 35 -7.59 -20.43 5.88
N GLY A 36 -8.92 -20.48 5.86
CA GLY A 36 -9.76 -20.58 7.07
C GLY A 36 -9.69 -19.35 7.98
N VAL A 37 -9.41 -18.16 7.43
CA VAL A 37 -9.29 -16.89 8.18
C VAL A 37 -10.29 -15.83 7.70
N ASP A 38 -11.31 -16.22 6.93
CA ASP A 38 -12.36 -15.35 6.40
C ASP A 38 -13.13 -14.61 7.50
N SER A 39 -13.38 -15.26 8.64
CA SER A 39 -13.98 -14.61 9.82
C SER A 39 -13.10 -13.55 10.49
N LEU A 40 -11.79 -13.55 10.21
CA LEU A 40 -10.80 -12.64 10.79
C LEU A 40 -10.38 -11.52 9.84
N VAL A 41 -10.73 -11.63 8.54
CA VAL A 41 -10.31 -10.70 7.49
C VAL A 41 -11.53 -10.01 6.89
N THR A 42 -11.61 -8.70 7.03
CA THR A 42 -12.57 -7.87 6.29
C THR A 42 -11.93 -7.40 4.99
N VAL A 43 -12.60 -7.64 3.85
CA VAL A 43 -12.15 -7.14 2.54
C VAL A 43 -13.04 -5.97 2.12
N ILE A 44 -12.43 -4.80 1.96
CA ILE A 44 -13.06 -3.56 1.52
C ILE A 44 -12.71 -3.35 0.05
N GLU A 45 -13.74 -3.26 -0.79
CA GLU A 45 -13.61 -3.01 -2.22
C GLU A 45 -13.62 -1.50 -2.47
N ALA A 46 -12.45 -0.88 -2.32
CA ALA A 46 -12.24 0.55 -2.43
C ALA A 46 -10.75 0.83 -2.66
N ALA A 47 -10.42 2.00 -3.21
CA ALA A 47 -9.04 2.49 -3.23
C ALA A 47 -8.68 3.10 -1.87
N CYS A 48 -7.50 2.78 -1.32
CA CYS A 48 -7.00 3.54 -0.18
C CYS A 48 -6.53 4.92 -0.66
N TRP A 49 -7.06 6.00 -0.07
CA TRP A 49 -6.73 7.38 -0.47
C TRP A 49 -6.69 8.33 0.73
N HIS A 50 -6.10 9.52 0.56
CA HIS A 50 -5.98 10.51 1.64
C HIS A 50 -7.29 11.25 1.96
N THR A 51 -8.30 11.17 1.09
CA THR A 51 -9.62 11.79 1.28
C THR A 51 -10.74 10.86 0.82
N GLU A 52 -11.93 11.04 1.37
CA GLU A 52 -13.15 10.39 0.87
C GLU A 52 -13.60 11.07 -0.43
N THR A 53 -13.50 10.34 -1.53
CA THR A 53 -13.84 10.76 -2.89
C THR A 53 -14.10 9.53 -3.76
N THR A 54 -14.25 9.76 -5.06
CA THR A 54 -14.18 8.74 -6.11
C THR A 54 -12.89 8.95 -6.89
N LEU A 55 -12.22 7.86 -7.25
CA LEU A 55 -11.06 7.86 -8.13
C LEU A 55 -11.34 7.04 -9.38
N SER A 56 -10.59 7.31 -10.45
CA SER A 56 -10.58 6.44 -11.62
C SER A 56 -9.50 5.37 -11.49
N PHE A 57 -9.92 4.11 -11.67
CA PHE A 57 -9.07 2.94 -11.65
C PHE A 57 -9.12 2.20 -12.99
N PRO A 58 -7.99 1.75 -13.55
CA PRO A 58 -7.96 1.10 -14.85
C PRO A 58 -8.70 -0.24 -14.85
N VAL A 59 -9.38 -0.54 -15.95
CA VAL A 59 -9.92 -1.87 -16.25
C VAL A 59 -8.77 -2.70 -16.81
N LEU A 60 -8.36 -3.72 -16.07
CA LEU A 60 -7.22 -4.57 -16.38
C LEU A 60 -7.65 -6.01 -16.68
N ASP A 61 -6.88 -6.69 -17.52
CA ASP A 61 -6.96 -8.14 -17.67
C ASP A 61 -6.48 -8.83 -16.38
N ALA A 62 -6.98 -10.03 -16.13
CA ALA A 62 -6.68 -10.81 -14.92
C ALA A 62 -5.17 -11.07 -14.68
N ILE A 63 -4.35 -11.02 -15.73
CA ILE A 63 -2.90 -11.22 -15.65
C ILE A 63 -2.11 -9.95 -15.32
N ASP A 64 -2.70 -8.78 -15.51
CA ASP A 64 -2.02 -7.50 -15.31
C ASP A 64 -2.21 -7.03 -13.87
N MET A 65 -1.14 -7.07 -13.07
CA MET A 65 -1.14 -6.67 -11.66
C MET A 65 -0.79 -5.20 -11.39
N GLY A 66 -0.48 -4.42 -12.43
CA GLY A 66 0.02 -3.05 -12.32
C GLY A 66 -1.07 -1.97 -12.33
N GLY A 67 -2.17 -2.17 -11.61
CA GLY A 67 -3.24 -1.17 -11.54
C GLY A 67 -2.91 -0.06 -10.56
N ALA A 68 -2.89 1.19 -11.04
CA ALA A 68 -2.73 2.38 -10.22
C ALA A 68 -3.92 3.32 -10.42
N VAL A 69 -4.37 3.98 -9.35
CA VAL A 69 -5.35 5.06 -9.47
C VAL A 69 -4.76 6.25 -10.23
N LEU A 70 -5.59 6.92 -11.02
CA LEU A 70 -5.23 8.21 -11.61
C LEU A 70 -5.67 9.34 -10.69
N ALA A 71 -4.70 10.04 -10.10
CA ALA A 71 -4.95 11.26 -9.34
C ALA A 71 -5.15 12.45 -10.30
N GLY A 72 -6.39 12.70 -10.70
CA GLY A 72 -6.74 13.77 -11.63
C GLY A 72 -8.16 13.60 -12.18
N GLU A 73 -8.62 14.56 -12.99
CA GLU A 73 -9.91 14.43 -13.68
C GLU A 73 -9.87 13.17 -14.56
N ALA A 74 -10.65 12.17 -14.16
CA ALA A 74 -11.10 11.12 -15.05
C ALA A 74 -11.54 11.75 -16.38
N SER A 75 -11.24 11.09 -17.49
CA SER A 75 -11.93 11.38 -18.75
C SER A 75 -13.43 11.28 -18.49
N SER A 76 -14.08 12.43 -18.29
CA SER A 76 -15.52 12.52 -17.99
C SER A 76 -16.40 12.01 -19.15
N ASP A 77 -15.79 11.73 -20.30
CA ASP A 77 -16.39 11.13 -21.48
C ASP A 77 -16.21 9.60 -21.57
N GLY A 78 -15.53 8.96 -20.60
CA GLY A 78 -15.23 7.53 -20.61
C GLY A 78 -14.16 7.12 -21.62
N SER A 79 -13.43 8.08 -22.21
CA SER A 79 -12.33 7.77 -23.13
C SER A 79 -11.15 7.13 -22.40
N PRO A 80 -10.44 6.17 -23.03
CA PRO A 80 -9.22 5.61 -22.45
C PRO A 80 -8.19 6.70 -22.16
N SER A 81 -7.58 6.65 -20.98
CA SER A 81 -6.51 7.56 -20.59
C SER A 81 -5.20 6.80 -20.38
N MET A 82 -4.09 7.53 -20.48
CA MET A 82 -2.76 6.94 -20.43
C MET A 82 -2.35 6.67 -18.97
N ASP A 83 -1.97 5.43 -18.68
CA ASP A 83 -1.44 5.04 -17.37
C ASP A 83 0.05 5.40 -17.20
N TYR A 84 0.60 5.10 -16.03
CA TYR A 84 2.01 5.37 -15.70
C TYR A 84 3.02 4.62 -16.59
N ARG A 85 2.58 3.56 -17.29
CA ARG A 85 3.37 2.74 -18.22
C ARG A 85 3.27 3.24 -19.66
N GLY A 86 2.35 4.15 -19.96
CA GLY A 86 2.07 4.63 -21.31
C GLY A 86 0.98 3.85 -22.04
N ALA A 87 0.26 2.94 -21.36
CA ALA A 87 -0.85 2.20 -21.94
C ALA A 87 -2.15 3.01 -21.85
N PHE A 88 -2.97 2.98 -22.90
CA PHE A 88 -4.29 3.60 -22.90
C PHE A 88 -5.32 2.57 -22.45
N LEU A 89 -5.93 2.81 -21.31
CA LEU A 89 -6.84 1.87 -20.67
C LEU A 89 -8.18 2.53 -20.38
N GLU A 90 -9.26 1.74 -20.48
CA GLU A 90 -10.55 2.15 -19.95
C GLU A 90 -10.46 2.25 -18.43
N HIS A 91 -11.25 3.15 -17.84
CA HIS A 91 -11.28 3.37 -16.40
C HIS A 91 -12.68 3.19 -15.87
N ARG A 92 -12.76 2.81 -14.60
CA ARG A 92 -13.99 2.78 -13.83
C ARG A 92 -13.82 3.64 -12.58
N ASP A 93 -14.92 4.18 -12.12
CA ASP A 93 -14.98 4.88 -10.85
C ASP A 93 -14.94 3.88 -9.70
N VAL A 94 -14.07 4.14 -8.73
CA VAL A 94 -13.95 3.37 -7.48
C VAL A 94 -14.10 4.32 -6.28
N PRO A 95 -14.86 3.93 -5.26
CA PRO A 95 -14.91 4.71 -4.02
C PRO A 95 -13.55 4.61 -3.31
N THR A 96 -13.24 5.61 -2.49
CA THR A 96 -12.06 5.59 -1.64
C THR A 96 -12.38 5.25 -0.19
N VAL A 97 -11.39 4.74 0.53
CA VAL A 97 -11.38 4.64 1.99
C VAL A 97 -10.10 5.23 2.56
N THR A 98 -10.19 6.00 3.65
CA THR A 98 -9.05 6.68 4.26
C THR A 98 -8.33 5.83 5.30
N LEU A 99 -7.05 6.12 5.55
CA LEU A 99 -6.33 5.50 6.67
C LEU A 99 -6.96 5.85 8.02
N ASP A 100 -7.55 7.04 8.19
CA ASP A 100 -8.34 7.40 9.37
C ASP A 100 -9.48 6.43 9.61
N ALA A 101 -10.28 6.11 8.58
CA ALA A 101 -11.38 5.16 8.70
C ALA A 101 -10.87 3.73 8.99
N LEU A 102 -9.77 3.32 8.36
CA LEU A 102 -9.19 1.98 8.52
C LEU A 102 -8.53 1.77 9.89
N LEU A 103 -7.92 2.81 10.45
CA LEU A 103 -7.17 2.81 11.71
C LEU A 103 -7.99 3.40 12.88
N ALA A 104 -9.30 3.57 12.71
CA ALA A 104 -10.21 4.17 13.69
C ALA A 104 -10.33 3.40 15.01
N GLY A 105 -9.87 2.15 15.08
CA GLY A 105 -9.89 1.35 16.30
C GLY A 105 -9.04 1.93 17.43
N ASP A 106 -9.40 1.63 18.68
CA ASP A 106 -8.66 2.12 19.85
C ASP A 106 -7.28 1.46 19.98
N GLU A 107 -7.18 0.18 19.60
CA GLU A 107 -5.94 -0.59 19.66
C GLU A 107 -4.96 -0.16 18.55
N PRO A 108 -3.64 -0.09 18.85
CA PRO A 108 -2.62 0.07 17.83
C PRO A 108 -2.66 -1.06 16.80
N THR A 109 -2.42 -0.72 15.54
CA THR A 109 -2.26 -1.67 14.44
C THR A 109 -0.81 -2.18 14.41
N ASP A 110 -0.64 -3.50 14.49
CA ASP A 110 0.68 -4.11 14.47
C ASP A 110 1.42 -3.91 13.14
N LEU A 111 0.72 -4.04 12.02
CA LEU A 111 1.32 -3.96 10.69
C LEU A 111 0.37 -3.27 9.72
N VAL A 112 0.88 -2.23 9.05
CA VAL A 112 0.28 -1.67 7.84
C VAL A 112 1.18 -2.04 6.66
N HIS A 113 0.58 -2.61 5.62
CA HIS A 113 1.25 -2.93 4.36
C HIS A 113 0.64 -2.09 3.24
N ILE A 114 1.45 -1.33 2.52
CA ILE A 114 1.02 -0.43 1.44
C ILE A 114 1.79 -0.79 0.17
N ASP A 115 1.06 -1.07 -0.90
CA ASP A 115 1.56 -1.39 -2.23
C ASP A 115 0.52 -0.83 -3.20
N LEU A 116 0.78 0.37 -3.74
CA LEU A 116 -0.21 1.18 -4.47
C LEU A 116 0.32 1.64 -5.83
N GLN A 117 1.23 0.87 -6.42
CA GLN A 117 1.72 1.04 -7.78
C GLN A 117 2.17 2.49 -8.09
N GLY A 118 2.87 3.12 -7.15
CA GLY A 118 3.46 4.46 -7.28
C GLY A 118 2.70 5.58 -6.57
N MET A 119 1.55 5.27 -5.96
CA MET A 119 0.75 6.22 -5.18
C MET A 119 1.06 6.19 -3.67
N GLU A 120 2.13 5.50 -3.26
CA GLU A 120 2.44 5.28 -1.85
C GLU A 120 2.57 6.59 -1.06
N LEU A 121 3.26 7.59 -1.61
CA LEU A 121 3.45 8.88 -0.92
C LEU A 121 2.16 9.68 -0.77
N GLU A 122 1.25 9.60 -1.75
CA GLU A 122 -0.04 10.30 -1.72
C GLU A 122 -0.95 9.80 -0.60
N VAL A 123 -0.74 8.58 -0.13
CA VAL A 123 -1.48 8.00 0.99
C VAL A 123 -0.72 8.13 2.31
N ILE A 124 0.60 7.86 2.29
CA ILE A 124 1.41 7.81 3.51
C ILE A 124 1.69 9.20 4.07
N LEU A 125 2.09 10.17 3.23
CA LEU A 125 2.56 11.47 3.74
C LEU A 125 1.44 12.27 4.43
N PRO A 126 0.21 12.35 3.89
CA PRO A 126 -0.89 13.06 4.56
C PRO A 126 -1.31 12.39 5.87
N ALA A 127 -1.24 11.06 5.96
CA ALA A 127 -1.65 10.29 7.14
C ALA A 127 -0.51 10.04 8.16
N LEU A 128 0.65 10.68 7.98
CA LEU A 128 1.86 10.29 8.68
C LEU A 128 1.77 10.43 10.20
N GLU A 129 1.05 11.45 10.68
CA GLU A 129 0.83 11.64 12.12
C GLU A 129 -0.04 10.53 12.71
N LEU A 130 -1.09 10.11 12.00
CA LEU A 130 -1.94 8.99 12.40
C LEU A 130 -1.15 7.68 12.41
N ILE A 131 -0.39 7.42 11.33
CA ILE A 131 0.47 6.22 11.22
C ILE A 131 1.46 6.19 12.38
N GLU A 132 2.10 7.31 12.70
CA GLU A 132 3.04 7.43 13.83
C GLU A 132 2.38 7.13 15.19
N GLN A 133 1.11 7.51 15.37
CA GLN A 133 0.39 7.27 16.62
C GLN A 133 -0.15 5.85 16.76
N LYS A 134 -0.51 5.21 15.64
CA LYS A 134 -1.31 3.98 15.65
C LYS A 134 -0.60 2.75 15.12
N VAL A 135 0.50 2.88 14.38
CA VAL A 135 1.10 1.77 13.62
C VAL A 135 2.47 1.40 14.18
N ARG A 136 2.67 0.10 14.48
CA ARG A 136 3.95 -0.43 14.98
C ARG A 136 4.95 -0.69 13.86
N PHE A 137 4.52 -1.36 12.80
CA PHE A 137 5.33 -1.66 11.63
C PHE A 137 4.66 -1.16 10.36
N LEU A 138 5.44 -0.50 9.51
CA LEU A 138 5.00 -0.03 8.20
C LEU A 138 5.84 -0.74 7.14
N ALA A 139 5.20 -1.61 6.36
CA ALA A 139 5.79 -2.26 5.19
C ALA A 139 5.28 -1.57 3.93
N VAL A 140 6.18 -1.19 3.03
CA VAL A 140 5.83 -0.49 1.79
C VAL A 140 6.47 -1.19 0.60
N GLY A 141 5.66 -1.65 -0.35
CA GLY A 141 6.09 -1.99 -1.70
C GLY A 141 6.31 -0.70 -2.49
N THR A 142 7.53 -0.47 -2.96
CA THR A 142 7.95 0.84 -3.49
C THR A 142 8.17 0.77 -5.00
N HIS A 143 7.47 1.62 -5.75
CA HIS A 143 7.42 1.48 -7.21
C HIS A 143 8.35 2.43 -7.97
N ASN A 144 9.18 3.23 -7.30
CA ASN A 144 10.29 3.95 -7.90
C ASN A 144 11.29 4.48 -6.84
N ARG A 145 12.48 4.89 -7.29
CA ARG A 145 13.56 5.45 -6.44
C ARG A 145 13.14 6.70 -5.66
N TYR A 146 12.25 7.53 -6.24
CA TYR A 146 11.81 8.78 -5.61
C TYR A 146 10.99 8.50 -4.36
N ILE A 147 10.05 7.55 -4.44
CA ILE A 147 9.24 7.11 -3.31
C ILE A 147 10.12 6.59 -2.18
N GLU A 148 11.09 5.76 -2.49
CA GLU A 148 12.02 5.23 -1.48
C GLU A 148 12.83 6.31 -0.77
N GLY A 149 13.41 7.24 -1.54
CA GLY A 149 14.17 8.33 -0.97
C GLY A 149 13.30 9.26 -0.12
N MET A 150 12.07 9.55 -0.56
CA MET A 150 11.12 10.39 0.19
C MET A 150 10.67 9.74 1.49
N LEU A 151 10.39 8.43 1.47
CA LEU A 151 10.08 7.67 2.69
C LEU A 151 11.26 7.69 3.65
N GLN A 152 12.48 7.39 3.17
CA GLN A 152 13.68 7.42 4.00
C GLN A 152 13.92 8.79 4.63
N GLN A 153 13.90 9.84 3.80
CA GLN A 153 14.14 11.20 4.26
C GLN A 153 13.11 11.63 5.33
N THR A 154 11.87 11.18 5.19
CA THR A 154 10.78 11.57 6.08
C THR A 154 10.74 10.75 7.37
N LEU A 155 10.79 9.42 7.27
CA LEU A 155 10.63 8.49 8.38
C LEU A 155 11.84 8.49 9.32
N LEU A 156 13.07 8.60 8.79
CA LEU A 156 14.28 8.69 9.62
C LEU A 156 14.28 9.93 10.52
N ARG A 157 13.76 11.07 10.04
CA ARG A 157 13.64 12.30 10.84
C ARG A 157 12.59 12.19 11.94
N ARG A 158 11.66 11.24 11.83
CA ARG A 158 10.63 10.91 12.83
C ARG A 158 11.03 9.70 13.67
N GLU A 159 12.32 9.37 13.69
CA GLU A 159 12.88 8.30 14.52
C GLU A 159 12.32 6.90 14.22
N TRP A 160 11.72 6.69 13.05
CA TRP A 160 11.43 5.35 12.56
C TRP A 160 12.74 4.68 12.14
N ALA A 161 12.83 3.37 12.41
CA ALA A 161 13.98 2.59 12.02
C ALA A 161 13.69 1.77 10.76
N LEU A 162 14.56 1.90 9.76
CA LEU A 162 14.56 1.05 8.59
C LEU A 162 15.15 -0.31 8.95
N LEU A 163 14.29 -1.34 8.98
CA LEU A 163 14.69 -2.70 9.33
C LEU A 163 15.16 -3.49 8.12
N LEU A 164 14.45 -3.36 7.00
CA LEU A 164 14.75 -4.04 5.75
C LEU A 164 14.53 -3.07 4.59
N GLU A 165 15.39 -3.17 3.59
CA GLU A 165 15.26 -2.45 2.33
C GLU A 165 15.72 -3.34 1.20
N SER A 166 14.93 -3.39 0.14
CA SER A 166 15.35 -3.84 -1.19
C SER A 166 14.99 -2.74 -2.18
N PRO A 167 15.97 -2.05 -2.78
CA PRO A 167 15.67 -1.01 -3.75
C PRO A 167 15.03 -1.58 -5.03
N SER A 168 13.98 -0.94 -5.53
CA SER A 168 13.49 -1.04 -6.92
C SER A 168 14.61 -0.82 -7.95
N THR A 169 14.48 -1.44 -9.13
CA THR A 169 15.38 -1.26 -10.28
C THR A 169 14.65 -0.55 -11.40
N ALA A 170 15.29 0.43 -12.03
CA ALA A 170 14.73 1.18 -13.15
C ALA A 170 15.64 1.13 -14.38
N ILE A 171 15.02 1.09 -15.56
CA ILE A 171 15.69 1.23 -16.85
C ILE A 171 15.14 2.48 -17.53
N PHE A 172 16.01 3.46 -17.76
CA PHE A 172 15.65 4.72 -18.43
C PHE A 172 15.90 4.60 -19.93
N ASP A 173 14.90 4.11 -20.66
CA ASP A 173 14.94 3.97 -22.12
C ASP A 173 14.39 5.21 -22.87
N GLY A 174 13.85 6.19 -22.13
CA GLY A 174 13.31 7.44 -22.66
C GLY A 174 11.91 7.33 -23.28
N VAL A 175 11.22 6.18 -23.19
CA VAL A 175 9.89 6.00 -23.82
C VAL A 175 8.73 5.90 -22.84
N ARG A 176 8.98 5.87 -21.53
CA ARG A 176 7.94 5.81 -20.50
C ARG A 176 7.60 7.20 -19.94
N PRO A 177 6.34 7.46 -19.57
CA PRO A 177 5.89 8.79 -19.15
C PRO A 177 6.20 9.12 -17.69
N SER A 178 6.65 8.15 -16.87
CA SER A 178 6.80 8.33 -15.43
C SER A 178 7.97 7.51 -14.85
N LEU A 179 8.44 7.88 -13.66
CA LEU A 179 9.45 7.12 -12.91
C LEU A 179 8.97 5.70 -12.60
N THR A 180 7.70 5.53 -12.23
CA THR A 180 7.08 4.23 -11.99
C THR A 180 7.07 3.38 -13.27
N GLY A 181 6.83 3.99 -14.43
CA GLY A 181 6.84 3.29 -15.72
C GLY A 181 8.23 2.80 -16.13
N PHE A 182 9.29 3.42 -15.63
CA PHE A 182 10.68 2.97 -15.83
C PHE A 182 11.11 1.86 -14.87
N THR A 183 10.33 1.57 -13.82
CA THR A 183 10.64 0.51 -12.85
C THR A 183 10.40 -0.86 -13.48
N VAL A 184 11.43 -1.71 -13.48
CA VAL A 184 11.38 -3.09 -14.00
C VAL A 184 11.36 -4.13 -12.89
N GLN A 185 11.67 -3.71 -11.67
CA GLN A 185 11.56 -4.51 -10.47
C GLN A 185 11.18 -3.57 -9.32
N ASP A 186 10.11 -3.88 -8.61
CA ASP A 186 9.68 -3.10 -7.45
C ASP A 186 10.65 -3.25 -6.28
N GLY A 187 10.64 -2.26 -5.42
CA GLY A 187 11.37 -2.26 -4.16
C GLY A 187 10.47 -2.62 -2.98
N ASN A 188 11.09 -2.70 -1.82
CA ASN A 188 10.38 -2.78 -0.56
C ASN A 188 11.15 -2.08 0.56
N GLN A 189 10.41 -1.61 1.54
CA GLN A 189 10.95 -1.11 2.80
C GLN A 189 10.10 -1.61 3.97
N LEU A 190 10.75 -2.04 5.05
CA LEU A 190 10.10 -2.34 6.33
C LEU A 190 10.61 -1.39 7.39
N TRP A 191 9.68 -0.66 8.01
CA TRP A 191 9.93 0.34 9.02
C TRP A 191 9.33 -0.08 10.35
N ALA A 192 10.07 0.19 11.44
CA ALA A 192 9.60 0.02 12.80
C ALA A 192 9.47 1.37 13.50
N ASN A 193 8.33 1.57 14.16
CA ASN A 193 8.02 2.78 14.89
C ASN A 193 8.64 2.72 16.29
N SER A 194 9.58 3.62 16.56
CA SER A 194 10.31 3.69 17.83
C SER A 194 9.44 4.08 19.04
N ARG A 195 8.24 4.63 18.81
CA ARG A 195 7.30 4.97 19.88
C ARG A 195 6.72 3.73 20.58
N PHE A 196 6.68 2.60 19.90
CA PHE A 196 6.21 1.34 20.44
C PHE A 196 7.38 0.57 21.06
N ARG A 197 7.55 0.71 22.38
CA ARG A 197 8.68 0.17 23.15
C ARG A 197 8.75 -1.37 23.18
N ASP A 198 7.66 -2.04 22.82
CA ASP A 198 7.53 -3.49 22.76
C ASP A 198 7.74 -4.06 21.35
N ALA A 199 7.89 -3.21 20.33
CA ALA A 199 8.54 -3.61 19.09
C ALA A 199 9.96 -4.06 19.47
N HIS A 200 10.18 -5.37 19.43
CA HIS A 200 11.31 -6.16 19.93
C HIS A 200 12.66 -5.37 20.03
N PRO A 201 13.57 -5.68 20.97
CA PRO A 201 14.89 -5.03 21.16
C PRO A 201 15.84 -5.01 19.94
N MET A 202 15.37 -5.40 18.74
CA MET A 202 16.00 -5.15 17.44
C MET A 202 16.41 -3.67 17.22
N LEU A 203 15.89 -2.74 18.04
CA LEU A 203 16.03 -1.30 17.85
C LEU A 203 17.10 -0.58 18.68
N ILE A 204 17.93 -1.29 19.44
CA ILE A 204 19.15 -0.69 19.98
C ILE A 204 20.33 -1.45 19.37
N ARG A 205 20.84 -0.96 18.24
CA ARG A 205 22.26 -1.20 17.93
C ARG A 205 23.02 -0.69 19.16
N GLN A 206 23.52 -1.61 19.99
CA GLN A 206 24.59 -1.30 20.92
C GLN A 206 25.72 -0.74 20.07
N ARG A 207 25.89 0.59 20.12
CA ARG A 207 27.11 1.24 19.68
C ARG A 207 28.16 1.03 20.77
#